data_AF-A0A429KI15-F1
#
_entry.id   AF-A0A429KI15-F1
#
_cell.length_a   1.000
_cell.length_b   1.000
_cell.length_c   1.000
_cell.angle_alpha   90.00
_cell.angle_beta   90.00
_cell.angle_gamma   90.00
#
_symmetry.space_group_name_H-M   'P 1'
#
loop_
_entity.id
_entity.type
_entity.pdbx_description
1 polymer ?
#
loop_
_entity_poly.entity_id
_entity_poly.type
_entity_poly.pdbx_seq_one_letter_code
_entity_poly.pdbx_strand_id
1 'polypeptide(L)' 'MELSKLEKRLMNHPIHFGENPLILLNNFSTSALKQGWSQAEVESVIAKASQGDYMALIRTLRAYTFL' A
#
# COMPACT_ATOMS: atom_id res chain seq x y z
N MET A 1 -7.78 5.21 -21.55
CA MET A 1 -6.34 5.33 -21.27
C MET A 1 -5.99 4.19 -20.33
N GLU A 2 -5.62 3.05 -20.91
CA GLU A 2 -5.17 1.87 -20.17
C GLU A 2 -3.77 2.19 -19.63
N LEU A 3 -3.71 2.72 -18.40
CA LEU A 3 -2.46 2.91 -17.69
C LEU A 3 -1.75 1.55 -17.68
N SER A 4 -0.51 1.54 -18.15
CA SER A 4 0.48 0.46 -18.08
C SER A 4 0.67 0.01 -16.63
N LYS A 5 -0.32 -0.69 -16.09
CA LYS A 5 -0.54 -1.03 -14.68
C LYS A 5 0.35 -2.20 -14.26
N LEU A 6 1.53 -2.32 -14.85
CA LEU A 6 2.57 -3.19 -14.35
C LEU A 6 3.33 -2.44 -13.24
N GLU A 7 2.79 -2.62 -12.03
CA GLU A 7 3.54 -2.98 -10.84
C GLU A 7 4.60 -2.01 -10.31
N LYS A 8 4.23 -0.73 -10.07
CA LYS A 8 4.92 0.00 -9.00
C LYS A 8 4.67 -0.74 -7.70
N ARG A 9 5.71 -1.39 -7.18
CA ARG A 9 5.74 -2.05 -5.87
C ARG A 9 6.73 -1.32 -4.97
N LEU A 10 6.35 -1.20 -3.71
CA LEU A 10 7.18 -0.68 -2.65
C LEU A 10 8.28 -1.68 -2.32
N MET A 11 9.54 -1.30 -2.53
CA MET A 11 10.69 -2.15 -2.22
C MET A 11 11.02 -2.04 -0.72
N ASN A 12 11.45 -3.14 -0.10
CA ASN A 12 11.91 -3.17 1.29
C ASN A 12 10.86 -2.64 2.30
N HIS A 13 9.58 -2.92 2.05
CA HIS A 13 8.48 -2.51 2.93
C HIS A 13 7.73 -3.72 3.48
N PRO A 14 8.25 -4.35 4.56
CA PRO A 14 7.59 -5.50 5.14
C PRO A 14 6.26 -5.11 5.78
N ILE A 15 5.22 -5.90 5.49
CA ILE A 15 3.89 -5.77 6.11
C ILE A 15 3.77 -6.80 7.23
N HIS A 16 3.86 -6.33 8.46
CA HIS A 16 3.79 -7.17 9.66
C HIS A 16 2.33 -7.40 10.09
N PHE A 17 1.97 -8.68 10.18
CA PHE A 17 0.65 -9.08 10.67
C PHE A 17 0.55 -8.89 12.18
N GLY A 18 -0.58 -8.35 12.66
CA GLY A 18 -0.80 -7.98 14.06
C GLY A 18 -0.53 -6.49 14.35
N GLU A 19 0.08 -5.75 13.41
CA GLU A 19 0.20 -4.29 13.54
C GLU A 19 -1.14 -3.59 13.40
N ASN A 20 -1.26 -2.43 14.06
CA ASN A 20 -2.45 -1.58 13.98
C ASN A 20 -2.70 -1.13 12.52
N PRO A 21 -3.94 -1.21 12.01
CA PRO A 21 -4.29 -0.78 10.65
C PRO A 21 -3.81 0.63 10.29
N LEU A 22 -3.94 1.59 11.21
CA LEU A 22 -3.53 2.97 10.96
C LEU A 22 -2.01 3.10 10.84
N ILE A 23 -1.26 2.32 11.62
CA ILE A 23 0.21 2.27 11.54
C ILE A 23 0.62 1.69 10.18
N LEU A 24 0.00 0.60 9.74
CA LEU A 24 0.26 -0.01 8.44
C LEU A 24 0.01 0.97 7.29
N LEU A 25 -1.12 1.68 7.30
CA LEU A 25 -1.46 2.67 6.28
C LEU A 25 -0.49 3.86 6.30
N ASN A 26 -0.15 4.37 7.49
CA ASN A 26 0.79 5.48 7.63
C ASN A 26 2.20 5.12 7.14
N ASN A 27 2.67 3.92 7.51
CA ASN A 27 3.97 3.40 7.07
C ASN A 27 4.00 3.23 5.56
N PHE A 28 2.97 2.59 4.99
CA PHE A 28 2.85 2.43 3.54
C PHE A 28 2.88 3.78 2.82
N SER A 29 2.08 4.74 3.27
CA SER A 29 2.01 6.09 2.69
C SER A 29 3.37 6.78 2.71
N THR A 30 4.02 6.78 3.87
CA THR A 30 5.32 7.41 4.07
C THR A 30 6.38 6.78 3.18
N SER A 31 6.43 5.45 3.10
CA SER A 31 7.40 4.76 2.26
C SER A 31 7.11 4.93 0.77
N ALA A 32 5.85 4.91 0.35
CA ALA A 32 5.44 5.10 -1.05
C ALA A 32 5.85 6.49 -1.55
N LEU A 33 5.54 7.54 -0.78
CA LEU A 33 5.93 8.91 -1.10
C LEU A 33 7.45 9.06 -1.18
N LYS A 34 8.20 8.44 -0.26
CA LYS A 34 9.68 8.42 -0.29
C LYS A 34 10.24 7.70 -1.52
N GLN A 35 9.50 6.75 -2.08
CA GLN A 35 9.88 6.01 -3.29
C GLN A 35 9.29 6.64 -4.57
N GLY A 36 8.84 7.90 -4.51
CA GLY A 36 8.41 8.66 -5.68
C GLY A 36 7.01 8.33 -6.17
N TRP A 37 6.17 7.70 -5.34
CA TRP A 37 4.74 7.60 -5.63
C TRP A 37 4.09 8.97 -5.47
N SER A 38 3.12 9.25 -6.32
CA SER A 38 2.28 10.44 -6.19
C SER A 38 1.25 10.27 -5.07
N GLN A 39 0.80 11.40 -4.53
CA GLN A 39 -0.26 11.43 -3.51
C GLN A 39 -1.52 10.69 -3.97
N ALA A 40 -1.93 10.87 -5.24
CA ALA A 40 -3.11 10.20 -5.80
C ALA A 40 -2.95 8.68 -5.91
N GLU A 41 -1.74 8.19 -6.24
CA GLU A 41 -1.46 6.74 -6.25
C GLU A 41 -1.57 6.16 -4.84
N VAL A 42 -1.04 6.86 -3.84
CA VAL A 42 -1.09 6.45 -2.42
C VAL A 42 -2.54 6.44 -1.91
N GLU A 43 -3.29 7.51 -2.14
CA GLU A 43 -4.70 7.60 -1.74
C GLU A 43 -5.56 6.52 -2.38
N SER A 44 -5.31 6.19 -3.65
CA SER A 44 -6.01 5.09 -4.32
C SER A 44 -5.77 3.74 -3.65
N VAL A 45 -4.55 3.46 -3.20
CA VAL A 45 -4.24 2.20 -2.49
C VAL A 45 -4.84 2.20 -1.09
N ILE A 46 -4.76 3.31 -0.35
CA ILE A 46 -5.36 3.44 0.99
C ILE A 46 -6.87 3.25 0.92
N ALA A 47 -7.54 3.90 -0.03
CA ALA A 47 -8.98 3.78 -0.22
C ALA A 47 -9.38 2.33 -0.49
N LYS A 48 -8.62 1.61 -1.33
CA LYS A 48 -8.85 0.19 -1.59
C LYS A 48 -8.59 -0.68 -0.35
N ALA A 49 -7.52 -0.41 0.40
CA ALA A 49 -7.16 -1.18 1.59
C ALA A 49 -8.15 -0.97 2.75
N SER A 50 -8.78 0.21 2.82
CA SER A 50 -9.72 0.59 3.90
C SER A 50 -11.15 0.09 3.69
N GLN A 51 -11.47 -0.52 2.54
CA GLN A 51 -12.82 -0.99 2.21
C GLN A 51 -13.21 -2.33 2.85
N GLY A 52 -12.24 -3.07 3.42
CA GLY A 52 -12.48 -4.40 3.95
C GLY A 52 -12.03 -4.59 5.39
N ASP A 53 -12.05 -5.84 5.84
CA ASP A 53 -11.51 -6.22 7.14
C ASP A 53 -9.97 -6.14 7.17
N TYR A 54 -9.40 -6.42 8.34
CA TYR A 54 -7.95 -6.40 8.52
C TYR A 54 -7.21 -7.31 7.51
N MET A 55 -7.79 -8.46 7.15
CA MET A 55 -7.19 -9.38 6.19
C MET A 55 -7.20 -8.80 4.78
N ALA A 56 -8.28 -8.11 4.39
CA ALA A 56 -8.37 -7.39 3.13
C ALA A 56 -7.34 -6.25 3.05
N LEU A 57 -7.12 -5.52 4.15
CA LEU A 57 -6.08 -4.50 4.25
C LEU A 57 -4.69 -5.11 4.01
N ILE A 58 -4.34 -6.17 4.74
CA ILE A 58 -3.04 -6.84 4.60
C ILE A 58 -2.82 -7.37 3.19
N ARG A 59 -3.83 -8.04 2.61
CA ARG A 59 -3.76 -8.56 1.23
C ARG A 59 -3.58 -7.44 0.21
N THR A 60 -4.28 -6.33 0.39
CA THR A 60 -4.18 -5.18 -0.51
C THR A 60 -2.79 -4.57 -0.44
N LEU A 61 -2.29 -4.26 0.75
CA LEU A 61 -0.95 -3.67 0.90
C LEU A 61 0.14 -4.60 0.34
N ARG A 62 0.06 -5.91 0.60
CA ARG A 62 1.02 -6.88 0.09
C ARG A 62 1.06 -6.98 -1.44
N ALA A 63 -0.06 -6.73 -2.11
CA ALA A 63 -0.09 -6.70 -3.58
C ALA A 63 0.74 -5.54 -4.16
N TYR A 64 1.02 -4.51 -3.35
CA TYR A 64 1.81 -3.34 -3.72
C TYR A 64 3.19 -3.30 -3.06
N THR A 65 3.65 -4.38 -2.42
CA THR A 65 5.00 -4.46 -1.82
C THR A 65 5.79 -5.60 -2.43
N PHE A 66 7.09 -5.40 -2.63
CA PHE A 66 8.04 -6.45 -2.97
C PHE A 66 8.93 -6.71 -1.76
N LEU A 67 8.95 -7.97 -1.30
CA LEU A 67 9.76 -8.46 -0.19
C LEU A 67 11.08 -9.01 -0.70
#